data_AF-A0A381YG48-F1
#
_entry.id   AF-A0A381YG48-F1
#
_cell.length_a   1.000
_cell.length_b   1.000
_cell.length_c   1.000
_cell.angle_alpha   90.00
_cell.angle_beta   90.00
_cell.angle_gamma   90.00
#
_symmetry.space_group_name_H-M   'P 1'
#
loop_
_entity.id
_entity.type
_entity.pdbx_description
1 polymer ?
#
loop_
_entity_poly.entity_id
_entity_poly.type
_entity_poly.pdbx_seq_one_letter_code
_entity_poly.pdbx_strand_id
1 'polypeptide(L)'
;VVLFRNPVYSAVSLILSFITSGFLWLLLEAEFLAIVLILVYVGAVMVLFLFVIMMLNINEEKEKSSFNSIAPFAVFIGLIIVIELITIIWINSSQFSNSSTVIQQSSQMGNTLLLGTELFTNYILDFEIAGFILLLAIIVAISLTLRPRKNLKTQVTSEQINVDPKKRIKLIDMKETK
;
A
#
# COMPACT_ATOMS: atom_id res chain seq x y z
N VAL A 1 -2.98 -7.69 14.61
CA VAL A 1 -2.34 -6.51 13.95
C VAL A 1 -2.34 -5.28 14.86
N VAL A 2 -3.49 -4.66 15.17
CA VAL A 2 -3.54 -3.34 15.85
C VAL A 2 -3.12 -3.36 17.33
N LEU A 3 -3.23 -4.50 18.00
CA LEU A 3 -2.89 -4.61 19.44
C LEU A 3 -1.39 -4.76 19.72
N PHE A 4 -0.59 -5.18 18.74
CA PHE A 4 0.84 -5.41 18.94
C PHE A 4 1.60 -4.08 18.88
N ARG A 5 2.47 -3.87 19.87
CA ARG A 5 3.29 -2.65 19.97
C ARG A 5 4.47 -2.67 18.99
N ASN A 6 5.14 -3.82 18.92
CA ASN A 6 6.26 -3.99 18.00
C ASN A 6 5.75 -4.19 16.55
N PRO A 7 6.14 -3.31 15.61
CA PRO A 7 5.62 -3.29 14.25
C PRO A 7 5.95 -4.55 13.43
N VAL A 8 7.04 -5.26 13.75
CA VAL A 8 7.39 -6.52 13.08
C VAL A 8 6.34 -7.59 13.40
N TYR A 9 5.95 -7.73 14.67
CA TYR A 9 4.90 -8.67 15.07
C TYR A 9 3.52 -8.26 14.52
N SER A 10 3.25 -6.95 14.43
CA SER A 10 2.03 -6.43 13.79
C SER A 10 1.95 -6.85 12.32
N ALA A 11 3.05 -6.71 11.58
CA ALA A 11 3.14 -7.07 10.17
C ALA A 11 3.02 -8.59 9.94
N VAL A 12 3.69 -9.42 10.75
CA VAL A 12 3.55 -10.89 10.67
C VAL A 12 2.11 -11.33 11.00
N SER A 13 1.48 -10.72 12.01
CA SER A 13 0.06 -10.98 12.32
C SER A 13 -0.88 -10.58 11.17
N LEU A 14 -0.54 -9.56 10.38
CA LEU A 14 -1.33 -9.13 9.23
C LEU A 14 -1.19 -10.11 8.06
N ILE A 15 0.04 -10.61 7.81
CA ILE A 15 0.28 -11.69 6.85
C ILE A 15 -0.61 -12.90 7.18
N LEU A 16 -0.66 -13.30 8.45
CA LEU A 16 -1.52 -14.40 8.87
C LEU A 16 -3.00 -14.11 8.60
N SER A 17 -3.46 -12.87 8.79
CA SER A 17 -4.84 -12.46 8.49
C SER A 17 -5.18 -12.53 6.99
N PHE A 18 -4.24 -12.19 6.10
CA PHE A 18 -4.47 -12.32 4.67
C PHE A 18 -4.45 -13.78 4.22
N ILE A 19 -3.60 -14.62 4.82
CA ILE A 19 -3.59 -16.05 4.56
C ILE A 19 -4.93 -16.68 4.97
N THR A 20 -5.45 -16.37 6.16
CA THR A 20 -6.76 -16.89 6.60
C THR A 20 -7.90 -16.38 5.73
N SER A 21 -7.85 -15.11 5.29
CA SER A 21 -8.80 -14.57 4.31
C SER A 21 -8.71 -15.27 2.96
N GLY A 22 -7.51 -15.65 2.51
CA GLY A 22 -7.33 -16.43 1.28
C GLY A 22 -7.96 -17.80 1.37
N PHE A 23 -7.83 -18.48 2.52
CA PHE A 23 -8.53 -19.73 2.78
C PHE A 23 -10.06 -19.56 2.78
N LEU A 24 -10.58 -18.45 3.34
CA LEU A 24 -12.01 -18.15 3.26
C LEU A 24 -12.49 -18.00 1.80
N TRP A 25 -11.70 -17.36 0.93
CA TRP A 25 -12.02 -17.27 -0.50
C TRP A 25 -11.95 -18.61 -1.23
N LEU A 26 -11.01 -19.50 -0.86
CA LEU A 26 -10.99 -20.87 -1.38
C LEU A 26 -12.24 -21.66 -0.98
N LEU A 27 -12.72 -21.49 0.25
CA LEU A 27 -13.97 -22.13 0.70
C LEU A 27 -15.21 -21.61 -0.03
N LEU A 28 -15.16 -20.38 -0.55
CA LEU A 28 -16.21 -19.76 -1.36
C LEU A 28 -16.06 -20.05 -2.87
N GLU A 29 -15.21 -21.02 -3.25
CA GLU A 29 -14.93 -21.39 -4.65
C GLU A 29 -14.34 -20.23 -5.50
N ALA A 30 -13.77 -19.21 -4.85
CA ALA A 30 -13.11 -18.07 -5.48
C ALA A 30 -11.60 -18.31 -5.64
N GLU A 31 -11.23 -19.34 -6.41
CA GLU A 31 -9.85 -19.84 -6.56
C GLU A 31 -8.85 -18.78 -7.06
N PHE A 32 -9.19 -18.05 -8.13
CA PHE A 32 -8.31 -17.05 -8.73
C PHE A 32 -8.03 -15.91 -7.74
N LEU A 33 -9.09 -15.41 -7.10
CA LEU A 33 -9.00 -14.30 -6.16
C LEU A 33 -8.18 -14.67 -4.93
N ALA A 34 -8.33 -15.89 -4.41
CA ALA A 34 -7.55 -16.40 -3.28
C ALA A 34 -6.05 -16.45 -3.60
N ILE A 35 -5.68 -16.96 -4.77
CA ILE A 35 -4.28 -17.04 -5.20
C ILE A 35 -3.69 -15.63 -5.40
N VAL A 36 -4.43 -14.71 -6.03
CA VAL A 36 -4.00 -13.32 -6.23
C VAL A 36 -3.82 -12.60 -4.89
N LEU A 37 -4.71 -12.83 -3.91
CA LEU A 37 -4.58 -12.26 -2.57
C LEU A 37 -3.25 -12.64 -1.94
N ILE A 38 -2.89 -13.92 -2.00
CA ILE A 38 -1.65 -14.42 -1.42
C ILE A 38 -0.45 -13.90 -2.21
N LEU A 39 -0.47 -13.99 -3.55
CA LEU A 39 0.68 -13.59 -4.38
C LEU A 39 0.97 -12.09 -4.25
N VAL A 40 -0.04 -11.24 -4.42
CA VAL A 40 0.15 -9.79 -4.47
C VAL A 40 0.24 -9.20 -3.07
N TYR A 41 -0.73 -9.46 -2.20
CA TYR A 41 -0.73 -8.83 -0.87
C TYR A 41 0.31 -9.44 0.04
N VAL A 42 0.32 -10.77 0.21
CA VAL A 42 1.29 -11.42 1.10
C VAL A 42 2.69 -11.44 0.47
N GLY A 43 2.79 -11.80 -0.82
CA GLY A 43 4.08 -11.99 -1.49
C GLY A 43 4.79 -10.68 -1.86
N ALA A 44 4.12 -9.75 -2.53
CA ALA A 44 4.76 -8.51 -2.98
C ALA A 44 4.68 -7.39 -1.95
N VAL A 45 3.47 -7.01 -1.54
CA VAL A 45 3.25 -5.82 -0.71
C VAL A 45 3.78 -6.02 0.71
N MET A 46 3.41 -7.13 1.37
CA MET A 46 3.80 -7.35 2.76
C MET A 46 5.29 -7.64 2.94
N VAL A 47 5.92 -8.35 2.00
CA VAL A 47 7.37 -8.55 2.05
C VAL A 47 8.11 -7.22 1.90
N LEU A 48 7.70 -6.36 0.95
CA LEU A 48 8.26 -5.01 0.83
C LEU A 48 8.06 -4.19 2.10
N PHE A 49 6.87 -4.28 2.71
CA PHE A 49 6.57 -3.59 3.95
C PHE A 49 7.44 -4.08 5.12
N LEU A 50 7.68 -5.39 5.22
CA LEU A 50 8.60 -5.97 6.21
C LEU A 50 10.04 -5.47 6.02
N PHE A 51 10.53 -5.39 4.78
CA PHE A 51 11.84 -4.80 4.51
C PHE A 51 11.92 -3.33 4.98
N VAL A 52 10.88 -2.55 4.69
CA VAL A 52 10.80 -1.14 5.09
C VAL A 52 10.78 -1.00 6.61
N ILE A 53 9.94 -1.78 7.31
CA ILE A 53 9.87 -1.77 8.78
C ILE A 53 11.18 -2.21 9.41
N MET A 54 11.89 -3.19 8.83
CA MET A 54 13.15 -3.67 9.40
C MET A 54 14.30 -2.68 9.18
N MET A 55 14.33 -2.02 8.02
CA MET A 55 15.33 -0.99 7.72
C MET A 55 15.10 0.28 8.55
N LEU A 56 13.85 0.64 8.79
CA LEU A 56 13.49 1.69 9.73
C LEU A 56 13.70 1.16 11.14
N ASN A 57 14.78 1.57 11.80
CA ASN A 57 14.98 1.23 13.21
C ASN A 57 13.96 2.00 14.05
N ILE A 58 12.73 1.49 14.12
CA ILE A 58 11.63 2.06 14.90
C ILE A 58 11.93 1.75 16.37
N ASN A 59 12.79 2.57 16.97
CA ASN A 59 13.01 2.56 18.39
C ASN A 59 11.74 3.07 19.05
N GLU A 60 11.20 2.28 19.97
CA GLU A 60 10.05 2.64 20.80
C GLU A 60 10.44 3.78 21.74
N GLU A 61 10.50 5.01 21.21
CA GLU A 61 10.51 6.20 22.04
C GLU A 61 9.17 6.24 22.76
N LYS A 62 9.22 5.89 24.04
CA LYS A 62 8.12 5.95 24.99
C LYS A 62 7.74 7.42 25.23
N GLU A 63 7.15 8.09 24.25
CA GLU A 63 6.32 9.25 24.55
C GLU A 63 4.97 8.74 25.07
N LYS A 64 4.78 8.94 26.38
CA LYS A 64 3.47 8.92 27.01
C LYS A 64 2.68 10.13 26.50
N SER A 65 2.15 10.08 25.29
CA SER A 65 1.30 11.17 24.78
C SER A 65 0.02 10.60 24.15
N SER A 66 -1.08 10.83 24.85
CA SER A 66 -2.46 10.96 24.35
C SER A 66 -3.12 9.86 23.50
N PHE A 67 -2.45 8.76 23.11
CA PHE A 67 -3.10 7.71 22.30
C PHE A 67 -4.29 7.05 23.03
N ASN A 68 -4.25 7.02 24.37
CA ASN A 68 -5.32 6.48 25.19
C ASN A 68 -6.59 7.37 25.24
N SER A 69 -6.54 8.63 24.78
CA SER A 69 -7.69 9.52 24.82
C SER A 69 -8.66 9.32 23.65
N ILE A 70 -8.16 8.88 22.48
CA ILE A 70 -8.99 8.61 21.28
C ILE A 70 -9.47 7.16 21.25
N ALA A 71 -8.76 6.24 21.91
CA ALA A 71 -9.14 4.84 22.03
C ALA A 71 -10.62 4.60 22.44
N PRO A 72 -11.18 5.24 23.48
CA PRO A 72 -12.59 5.02 23.85
C PRO A 72 -13.57 5.52 22.78
N PHE A 73 -13.23 6.60 22.06
CA PHE A 73 -14.06 7.12 20.96
C PHE A 73 -14.05 6.17 19.74
N ALA A 74 -12.88 5.63 19.39
CA ALA A 74 -12.76 4.63 18.34
C ALA A 74 -13.51 3.34 18.67
N VAL A 75 -13.46 2.89 19.94
CA VAL A 75 -14.25 1.74 20.40
C VAL A 75 -15.75 2.03 20.30
N PHE A 76 -16.19 3.22 20.73
CA PHE A 76 -17.60 3.61 20.63
C PHE A 76 -18.10 3.59 19.18
N ILE A 77 -17.34 4.16 18.24
CA ILE A 77 -17.70 4.14 16.81
C ILE A 77 -17.71 2.71 16.25
N GLY A 78 -16.73 1.88 16.64
CA GLY A 78 -16.68 0.48 16.23
C GLY A 78 -17.88 -0.32 16.74
N LEU A 79 -18.32 -0.04 17.98
CA LEU A 79 -19.49 -0.68 18.58
C LEU A 79 -20.77 -0.30 17.83
N ILE A 80 -20.92 0.97 17.44
CA ILE A 80 -22.05 1.43 16.63
C ILE A 80 -22.09 0.69 15.30
N ILE A 81 -20.96 0.59 14.57
CA ILE A 81 -20.90 -0.11 13.28
C ILE A 81 -21.26 -1.59 13.46
N VAL A 82 -20.77 -2.25 14.52
CA VAL A 82 -21.09 -3.65 14.79
C VAL A 82 -22.58 -3.83 15.09
N ILE A 83 -23.19 -2.94 15.89
CA ILE A 83 -24.64 -2.97 16.16
C ILE A 83 -25.42 -2.77 14.88
N GLU A 84 -25.02 -1.83 14.02
CA GLU A 84 -25.67 -1.57 12.74
C GLU A 84 -25.64 -2.81 11.83
N LEU A 85 -24.47 -3.44 11.69
CA LEU A 85 -24.33 -4.68 10.92
C LEU A 85 -25.21 -5.81 11.47
N ILE A 86 -25.24 -6.01 12.80
CA ILE A 86 -26.10 -7.03 13.43
C ILE A 86 -27.57 -6.72 13.15
N THR A 87 -27.96 -5.45 13.25
CA THR A 87 -29.35 -5.02 13.04
C THR A 87 -29.78 -5.23 11.58
N ILE A 88 -28.92 -4.90 10.63
CA ILE A 88 -29.14 -5.16 9.19
C ILE A 88 -29.31 -6.65 8.93
N ILE A 89 -28.43 -7.50 9.49
CA ILE A 89 -28.51 -8.95 9.32
C ILE A 89 -29.80 -9.51 9.94
N TRP A 90 -30.18 -9.04 11.12
CA TRP A 90 -31.34 -9.54 11.85
C TRP A 90 -32.66 -9.15 11.16
N ILE A 91 -32.79 -7.91 10.71
CA ILE A 91 -33.98 -7.40 10.00
C ILE A 91 -34.12 -8.05 8.62
N ASN A 92 -33.03 -8.21 7.87
CA ASN A 92 -33.05 -8.78 6.52
C ASN A 92 -32.88 -10.31 6.49
N SER A 93 -32.88 -10.97 7.65
CA SER A 93 -32.71 -12.43 7.76
C SER A 93 -33.73 -13.23 6.93
N SER A 94 -34.94 -12.71 6.77
CA SER A 94 -36.00 -13.32 5.92
C SER A 94 -35.75 -13.17 4.41
N GLN A 95 -34.98 -12.15 3.98
CA GLN A 95 -34.59 -12.00 2.57
C GLN A 95 -33.42 -12.94 2.22
N PHE A 96 -32.53 -13.18 3.18
CA PHE A 96 -31.41 -14.12 3.01
C PHE A 96 -31.82 -15.60 3.03
N SER A 97 -32.98 -15.96 3.60
CA SER A 97 -33.43 -17.36 3.62
C SER A 97 -34.09 -17.83 2.31
N ASN A 98 -34.56 -16.90 1.47
CA ASN A 98 -35.42 -17.23 0.32
C ASN A 98 -34.74 -17.06 -1.06
N SER A 99 -33.46 -16.75 -1.11
CA SER A 99 -32.70 -16.57 -2.35
C SER A 99 -31.59 -17.62 -2.52
N SER A 100 -31.87 -18.87 -2.12
CA SER A 100 -31.05 -20.02 -2.49
C SER A 100 -31.59 -20.68 -3.77
N THR A 101 -31.90 -19.88 -4.79
CA THR A 101 -31.42 -20.28 -6.12
C THR A 101 -29.91 -20.07 -6.07
N VAL A 102 -29.22 -21.03 -5.45
CA VAL A 102 -27.83 -21.31 -5.80
C VAL A 102 -27.92 -21.50 -7.30
N ILE A 103 -27.56 -20.46 -8.06
CA ILE A 103 -27.25 -20.63 -9.47
C ILE A 103 -25.98 -21.47 -9.40
N GLN A 104 -26.18 -22.77 -9.25
CA GLN A 104 -25.27 -23.81 -9.62
C GLN A 104 -25.24 -23.70 -11.15
N GLN A 105 -24.71 -22.57 -11.65
CA GLN A 105 -24.09 -22.58 -12.95
C GLN A 105 -22.95 -23.52 -12.71
N SER A 106 -23.18 -24.77 -13.11
CA SER A 106 -22.17 -25.72 -13.49
C SER A 106 -21.36 -25.10 -14.61
N SER A 107 -20.62 -24.03 -14.32
CA SER A 107 -19.60 -23.53 -15.20
C SER A 107 -18.48 -24.54 -15.06
N GLN A 108 -18.48 -25.51 -15.99
CA GLN A 108 -17.27 -26.28 -16.30
C GLN A 108 -16.11 -25.33 -16.73
N MET A 109 -16.38 -24.03 -16.90
CA MET A 109 -15.41 -22.96 -17.02
C MET A 109 -14.90 -22.52 -15.64
N GLY A 110 -13.57 -22.51 -15.48
CA GLY A 110 -12.91 -22.01 -14.28
C GLY A 110 -13.12 -20.51 -14.06
N ASN A 111 -13.06 -20.10 -12.79
CA ASN A 111 -13.31 -18.73 -12.34
C ASN A 111 -12.42 -17.70 -13.07
N THR A 112 -11.17 -18.09 -13.32
CA THR A 112 -10.18 -17.30 -14.07
C THR A 112 -10.67 -16.91 -15.48
N LEU A 113 -11.32 -17.83 -16.20
CA LEU A 113 -11.79 -17.56 -17.55
C LEU A 113 -12.95 -16.57 -17.53
N LEU A 114 -13.90 -16.75 -16.62
CA LEU A 114 -15.07 -15.86 -16.48
C LEU A 114 -14.65 -14.43 -16.10
N LEU A 115 -13.74 -14.29 -15.13
CA LEU A 115 -13.18 -12.99 -14.78
C LEU A 115 -12.42 -12.36 -15.95
N GLY A 116 -11.62 -13.15 -16.66
CA GLY A 116 -10.90 -12.67 -17.84
C GLY A 116 -11.84 -12.16 -18.93
N THR A 117 -12.89 -12.92 -19.27
CA THR A 117 -13.84 -12.51 -20.30
C THR A 117 -14.56 -11.22 -19.93
N GLU A 118 -14.96 -11.07 -18.67
CA GLU A 118 -15.68 -9.90 -18.19
C GLU A 118 -14.77 -8.65 -18.18
N LEU A 119 -13.53 -8.84 -17.72
CA LEU A 119 -12.53 -7.77 -17.59
C LEU A 119 -12.08 -7.23 -18.96
N PHE A 120 -11.95 -8.09 -19.96
CA PHE A 120 -11.56 -7.68 -21.32
C PHE A 120 -12.73 -7.29 -22.23
N THR A 121 -13.97 -7.55 -21.83
CA THR A 121 -15.16 -7.19 -22.64
C THR A 121 -15.86 -5.95 -22.08
N ASN A 122 -16.27 -5.99 -20.81
CA ASN A 122 -17.09 -4.93 -20.21
C ASN A 122 -16.25 -3.90 -19.46
N TYR A 123 -15.17 -4.33 -18.80
CA TYR A 123 -14.33 -3.47 -17.95
C TYR A 123 -12.97 -3.12 -18.56
N ILE A 124 -12.89 -3.06 -19.89
CA ILE A 124 -11.63 -2.80 -20.60
C ILE A 124 -11.01 -1.44 -20.21
N LEU A 125 -11.84 -0.42 -20.01
CA LEU A 125 -11.38 0.92 -19.63
C LEU A 125 -10.79 0.92 -18.21
N ASP A 126 -11.42 0.24 -17.26
CA ASP A 126 -10.92 0.15 -15.89
C ASP A 126 -9.60 -0.62 -15.84
N PHE A 127 -9.46 -1.66 -16.67
CA PHE A 127 -8.20 -2.38 -16.82
C PHE A 127 -7.09 -1.49 -17.40
N GLU A 128 -7.38 -0.67 -18.41
CA GLU A 128 -6.41 0.25 -18.99
C GLU A 128 -5.99 1.33 -17.98
N ILE A 129 -6.94 1.88 -17.22
CA ILE A 129 -6.66 2.84 -16.13
C ILE A 129 -5.78 2.19 -15.06
N ALA A 130 -6.03 0.94 -14.66
CA ALA A 130 -5.17 0.22 -13.73
C ALA A 130 -3.74 0.06 -14.27
N GLY A 131 -3.58 -0.19 -15.58
CA GLY A 131 -2.29 -0.19 -16.26
C GLY A 131 -1.55 1.14 -16.15
N PHE A 132 -2.23 2.26 -16.40
CA PHE A 132 -1.66 3.60 -16.21
C PHE A 132 -1.28 3.88 -14.76
N ILE A 133 -2.08 3.43 -13.78
CA ILE A 133 -1.77 3.57 -12.36
C ILE A 133 -0.49 2.82 -12.00
N LEU A 134 -0.31 1.59 -12.50
CA LEU A 134 0.92 0.81 -12.28
C LEU A 134 2.14 1.48 -12.90
N LEU A 135 2.01 1.99 -14.13
CA LEU A 135 3.08 2.74 -14.80
C LEU A 135 3.47 3.99 -14.00
N LEU A 136 2.46 4.75 -13.55
CA LEU A 136 2.68 5.95 -12.73
C LEU A 136 3.33 5.59 -11.39
N ALA A 137 2.92 4.50 -10.74
CA ALA A 137 3.52 4.04 -9.49
C ALA A 137 5.02 3.75 -9.65
N ILE A 138 5.44 3.13 -10.75
CA ILE A 138 6.87 2.87 -11.03
C ILE A 138 7.63 4.18 -11.25
N ILE A 139 7.08 5.10 -12.05
CA ILE A 139 7.71 6.41 -12.32
C ILE A 139 7.90 7.18 -11.01
N VAL A 140 6.86 7.22 -10.16
CA VAL A 140 6.89 7.91 -8.86
C VAL A 140 7.90 7.25 -7.92
N ALA A 141 7.90 5.93 -7.81
CA ALA A 141 8.84 5.20 -6.96
C ALA A 141 10.31 5.45 -7.35
N ILE A 142 10.62 5.42 -8.65
CA ILE A 142 11.97 5.71 -9.15
C ILE A 142 12.33 7.17 -8.91
N SER A 143 11.43 8.11 -9.23
CA SER A 143 11.69 9.55 -9.05
C SER A 143 11.93 9.92 -7.59
N LEU A 144 11.29 9.24 -6.62
CA LEU A 144 11.47 9.49 -5.20
C LEU A 144 12.75 8.85 -4.64
N THR A 145 13.15 7.68 -5.16
CA THR A 145 14.31 6.93 -4.65
C THR A 145 15.62 7.34 -5.32
N LEU A 146 15.57 8.01 -6.48
CA LEU A 146 16.74 8.48 -7.21
C LEU A 146 17.42 9.66 -6.46
N ARG A 147 18.41 9.33 -5.63
CA ARG A 147 19.19 10.33 -4.90
C ARG A 147 20.33 10.88 -5.77
N PRO A 148 20.39 12.18 -6.05
CA PRO A 148 21.52 12.77 -6.76
C PRO A 148 22.80 12.66 -5.93
N ARG A 149 23.91 12.27 -6.56
CA ARG A 149 25.22 12.17 -5.90
C ARG A 149 25.76 13.59 -5.63
N LYS A 150 25.91 13.92 -4.34
CA LYS A 150 26.33 15.25 -3.84
C LYS A 150 27.71 15.74 -4.34
N ASN A 151 28.58 14.83 -4.81
CA ASN A 151 29.95 15.15 -5.24
C ASN A 151 30.16 15.10 -6.76
N LEU A 152 29.09 15.08 -7.56
CA LEU A 152 29.21 15.20 -9.00
C LEU A 152 29.38 16.68 -9.36
N LYS A 153 30.54 17.04 -9.91
CA LYS A 153 30.71 18.33 -10.57
C LYS A 153 29.96 18.28 -11.90
N THR A 154 28.75 18.81 -11.94
CA THR A 154 28.00 18.99 -13.19
C THR A 154 28.52 20.22 -13.91
N GLN A 155 28.77 20.09 -15.21
CA GLN A 155 29.08 21.26 -16.04
C GLN A 155 27.78 21.92 -16.46
N VAL A 156 27.64 23.19 -16.11
CA VAL A 156 26.55 24.04 -16.61
C VAL A 156 27.13 24.87 -17.74
N THR A 157 26.85 24.47 -18.98
CA THR A 157 27.43 25.08 -20.18
C THR A 157 27.10 26.57 -20.30
N SER A 158 25.91 26.98 -19.87
CA SER A 158 25.50 28.39 -19.87
C SER A 158 26.35 29.25 -18.92
N GLU A 159 26.68 28.75 -17.73
CA GLU A 159 27.59 29.44 -16.80
C GLU A 159 29.04 29.45 -17.29
N GLN A 160 29.48 28.41 -18.00
CA GLN A 160 30.82 28.33 -18.59
C GLN A 160 31.03 29.27 -19.78
N ILE A 161 29.96 29.64 -20.49
CA ILE A 161 30.02 30.59 -21.61
C ILE A 161 29.90 32.03 -21.09
N ASN A 162 29.07 32.27 -20.08
CA ASN A 162 28.78 33.61 -19.56
C ASN A 162 29.75 34.07 -18.44
N VAL A 163 31.06 33.91 -18.67
CA VAL A 163 32.08 34.21 -17.65
C VAL A 163 32.54 35.66 -17.75
N ASP A 164 32.15 36.47 -16.78
CA ASP A 164 32.55 37.88 -16.68
C ASP A 164 34.03 38.01 -16.26
N PRO A 165 34.90 38.67 -17.05
CA PRO A 165 36.32 38.81 -16.73
C PRO A 165 36.59 39.48 -15.38
N LYS A 166 35.68 40.35 -14.90
CA LYS A 166 35.85 41.05 -13.61
C LYS A 166 35.74 40.13 -12.39
N LYS A 167 35.10 38.97 -12.51
CA LYS A 167 34.89 38.00 -11.41
C LYS A 167 35.99 36.94 -11.31
N ARG A 168 36.95 36.93 -12.24
CA ARG A 168 38.01 35.90 -12.29
C ARG A 168 39.10 36.09 -11.24
N ILE A 169 39.22 37.29 -10.67
CA ILE A 169 40.32 37.67 -9.77
C ILE A 169 39.71 38.05 -8.43
N LYS A 170 40.09 37.34 -7.36
CA LYS A 170 39.74 37.70 -5.99
C LYS A 170 41.02 38.19 -5.31
N LEU A 171 41.16 39.51 -5.18
CA LEU A 171 42.22 40.12 -4.38
C LEU A 171 41.88 39.82 -2.90
N ILE A 172 42.60 38.87 -2.32
CA ILE A 172 42.48 38.53 -0.90
C ILE A 172 43.59 39.31 -0.19
N ASP A 173 43.18 40.32 0.58
CA ASP A 173 44.10 41.08 1.41
C ASP A 173 44.44 40.21 2.65
N MET A 174 45.65 39.66 2.67
CA MET A 174 46.14 38.92 3.83
C MET A 174 46.60 39.93 4.87
N LYS A 175 45.71 40.25 5.83
CA LYS A 175 46.16 40.89 7.07
C LYS A 175 47.17 39.97 7.74
N GLU A 176 48.36 40.51 8.00
CA GLU A 176 49.42 39.82 8.75
C GLU A 176 48.83 39.23 10.03
N THR A 177 48.75 37.91 10.08
CA THR A 177 48.61 37.15 11.31
C THR A 177 49.90 37.36 12.11
N LYS A 178 49.88 38.35 12.99
CA LYS A 178 50.84 38.49 14.09
C LYS A 178 50.63 37.40 15.13
#